data_AF-A0A942CHU5-F1
#
_entry.id   AF-A0A942CHU5-F1
#
_cell.length_a   1.000
_cell.length_b   1.000
_cell.length_c   1.000
_cell.angle_alpha   90.00
_cell.angle_beta   90.00
_cell.angle_gamma   90.00
#
_symmetry.space_group_name_H-M   'P 1'
#
loop_
_entity.id
_entity.type
_entity.pdbx_description
1 polymer ?
#
loop_
_entity_poly.entity_id
_entity_poly.type
_entity_poly.pdbx_seq_one_letter_code
_entity_poly.pdbx_strand_id
1 'polypeptide(L)'
;MPDTVSWRVRLRFRLQKKIRIETNEHRLQISGREVVLTPPTPDLKIMDSEWLIMNTRGFASDDEARQFGQQLKTALEVSSVAARVGVDTGQNLATSGLGKIVKDALAQQGARVRDNIHGLDVFPDHPDTRIFNLSATGIVHAAPDPFLSDLDEIVRTGAVPSPRITDVILLLNYALMRPEPVAQIVFAVSAVESLGQDESWSKDQKQLLRELATAAEQSATGTDAERQEVADAIRKSLHRLTLRQGVFRLLDRLGLQQLKQAWDALYAERSTLVHGLAPQPGADYGDLAHRTVSLCGQILLKAAAAEIPQADRHVTRMYAG
;
A
#
# COMPACT_ATOMS: atom_id res chain seq x y z
N MET A 1 16.32 -31.66 28.52
CA MET A 1 16.73 -30.49 27.72
C MET A 1 15.60 -29.47 27.84
N PRO A 2 15.86 -28.18 28.10
CA PRO A 2 14.76 -27.21 28.12
C PRO A 2 14.08 -27.24 26.75
N ASP A 3 12.76 -27.45 26.73
CA ASP A 3 11.96 -27.36 25.52
C ASP A 3 12.17 -25.97 24.92
N THR A 4 12.95 -25.88 23.84
CA THR A 4 13.11 -24.65 23.10
C THR A 4 11.77 -24.32 22.47
N VAL A 5 11.08 -23.34 23.02
CA VAL A 5 9.82 -22.83 22.51
C VAL A 5 10.08 -22.31 21.09
N SER A 6 9.57 -23.02 20.08
CA SER A 6 9.57 -22.52 18.71
C SER A 6 8.50 -21.44 18.55
N TRP A 7 8.69 -20.54 17.59
CA TRP A 7 7.77 -19.44 17.31
C TRP A 7 7.04 -19.65 15.98
N ARG A 8 5.85 -19.07 15.88
CA ARG A 8 4.97 -19.12 14.72
C ARG A 8 4.63 -17.71 14.25
N VAL A 9 4.63 -17.52 12.94
CA VAL A 9 4.13 -16.33 12.26
C VAL A 9 2.78 -16.64 11.64
N ARG A 10 1.82 -15.74 11.85
CA ARG A 10 0.51 -15.76 11.21
C ARG A 10 0.23 -14.38 10.64
N LEU A 11 0.13 -14.28 9.31
CA LEU A 11 -0.29 -13.06 8.62
C LEU A 11 -1.70 -13.28 8.07
N ARG A 12 -2.69 -12.60 8.66
CA ARG A 12 -4.08 -12.60 8.15
C ARG A 12 -4.32 -11.33 7.34
N PHE A 13 -4.91 -11.49 6.17
CA PHE A 13 -5.20 -10.39 5.27
C PHE A 13 -6.51 -10.62 4.52
N ARG A 14 -7.05 -9.55 3.93
CA ARG A 14 -8.20 -9.59 3.04
C ARG A 14 -7.79 -9.18 1.63
N LEU A 15 -8.32 -9.85 0.62
CA LEU A 15 -8.15 -9.51 -0.79
C LEU A 15 -9.42 -8.82 -1.33
N GLN A 16 -9.26 -7.89 -2.26
CA GLN A 16 -10.40 -7.37 -3.01
C GLN A 16 -10.90 -8.38 -4.05
N LYS A 17 -9.95 -9.07 -4.70
CA LYS A 17 -10.24 -10.09 -5.71
C LYS A 17 -9.76 -11.43 -5.20
N LYS A 18 -10.67 -12.41 -5.14
CA LYS A 18 -10.32 -13.77 -4.72
C LYS A 18 -9.36 -14.39 -5.72
N ILE A 19 -8.35 -15.12 -5.27
CA ILE A 19 -7.39 -15.79 -6.16
C ILE A 19 -7.90 -17.17 -6.57
N ARG A 20 -7.69 -17.57 -7.83
CA ARG A 20 -8.17 -18.86 -8.36
C ARG A 20 -7.30 -20.04 -7.88
N ILE A 21 -7.50 -20.46 -6.64
CA ILE A 21 -6.90 -21.66 -6.05
C ILE A 21 -8.02 -22.57 -5.54
N GLU A 22 -8.18 -23.74 -6.17
CA GLU A 22 -9.32 -24.64 -5.93
C GLU A 22 -9.15 -25.55 -4.71
N THR A 23 -7.99 -25.47 -4.04
CA THR A 23 -7.70 -26.20 -2.80
C THR A 23 -8.04 -25.37 -1.56
N ASN A 24 -8.21 -26.02 -0.41
CA ASN A 24 -8.35 -25.36 0.89
C ASN A 24 -6.99 -25.01 1.54
N GLU A 25 -5.90 -25.57 1.01
CA GLU A 25 -4.53 -25.30 1.45
C GLU A 25 -3.62 -25.15 0.23
N HIS A 26 -2.70 -24.20 0.27
CA HIS A 26 -1.66 -24.02 -0.73
C HIS A 26 -0.31 -23.76 -0.06
N ARG A 27 0.72 -24.52 -0.42
CA ARG A 27 2.05 -24.45 0.20
C ARG A 27 3.01 -23.73 -0.73
N LEU A 28 3.70 -22.74 -0.19
CA LEU A 28 4.68 -21.91 -0.88
C LEU A 28 6.03 -22.04 -0.17
N GLN A 29 7.12 -21.92 -0.91
CA GLN A 29 8.45 -21.77 -0.35
C GLN A 29 8.85 -20.30 -0.46
N ILE A 30 9.10 -19.65 0.68
CA ILE A 30 9.46 -18.24 0.76
C ILE A 30 10.73 -18.13 1.61
N SER A 31 11.83 -17.73 0.98
CA SER A 31 13.17 -17.64 1.58
C SER A 31 13.58 -18.92 2.31
N GLY A 32 13.32 -20.08 1.68
CA GLY A 32 13.65 -21.40 2.21
C GLY A 32 12.76 -21.88 3.36
N ARG A 33 11.68 -21.14 3.68
CA ARG A 33 10.68 -21.53 4.68
C ARG A 33 9.36 -21.89 3.99
N GLU A 34 8.74 -22.95 4.49
CA GLU A 34 7.38 -23.30 4.06
C GLU A 34 6.39 -22.28 4.65
N VAL A 35 5.58 -21.68 3.77
CA VAL A 35 4.46 -20.82 4.10
C VAL A 35 3.19 -21.48 3.60
N VAL A 36 2.26 -21.74 4.53
CA VAL A 36 0.98 -22.38 4.24
C VAL A 36 -0.08 -21.30 4.14
N LEU A 37 -0.70 -21.19 2.96
CA LEU A 37 -1.82 -20.32 2.68
C LEU A 37 -3.13 -21.09 2.86
N THR A 38 -4.02 -20.59 3.72
CA THR A 38 -5.34 -21.19 3.97
C THR A 38 -6.41 -20.10 4.08
N PRO A 39 -7.68 -20.42 3.82
CA PRO A 39 -8.76 -19.59 4.30
C PRO A 39 -8.90 -19.72 5.82
N PRO A 40 -9.58 -18.77 6.48
CA PRO A 40 -9.90 -18.87 7.92
C PRO A 40 -10.83 -20.02 8.29
N THR A 41 -11.61 -20.52 7.33
CA THR A 41 -12.55 -21.64 7.50
C THR A 41 -11.97 -22.88 6.80
N PRO A 42 -11.64 -23.97 7.52
CA PRO A 42 -10.89 -25.11 6.95
C PRO A 42 -11.54 -25.81 5.75
N ASP A 43 -12.87 -25.84 5.70
CA ASP A 43 -13.63 -26.51 4.62
C ASP A 43 -13.89 -25.60 3.41
N LEU A 44 -13.51 -24.32 3.51
CA LEU A 44 -13.66 -23.37 2.41
C LEU A 44 -12.47 -23.53 1.46
N LYS A 45 -12.71 -23.45 0.15
CA LYS A 45 -11.60 -23.33 -0.81
C LYS A 45 -11.00 -21.93 -0.74
N ILE A 46 -9.72 -21.80 -1.05
CA ILE A 46 -9.03 -20.51 -1.08
C ILE A 46 -9.74 -19.55 -2.06
N MET A 47 -10.16 -20.05 -3.22
CA MET A 47 -10.90 -19.26 -4.21
C MET A 47 -12.24 -18.71 -3.74
N ASP A 48 -12.83 -19.28 -2.69
CA ASP A 48 -14.14 -18.87 -2.17
C ASP A 48 -14.04 -17.87 -1.01
N SER A 49 -12.81 -17.58 -0.53
CA SER A 49 -12.58 -16.66 0.58
C SER A 49 -11.94 -15.34 0.16
N GLU A 50 -12.45 -14.24 0.69
CA GLU A 50 -11.76 -12.93 0.63
C GLU A 50 -10.68 -12.83 1.71
N TRP A 51 -10.82 -13.58 2.80
CA TRP A 51 -9.87 -13.59 3.89
C TRP A 51 -8.93 -14.76 3.73
N LEU A 52 -7.63 -14.51 3.89
CA LEU A 52 -6.62 -15.55 3.82
C LEU A 52 -5.63 -15.40 4.97
N ILE A 53 -4.94 -16.51 5.26
CA ILE A 53 -3.94 -16.60 6.32
C ILE A 53 -2.71 -17.25 5.71
N MET A 54 -1.57 -16.57 5.81
CA MET A 54 -0.25 -17.17 5.62
C MET A 54 0.30 -17.59 6.99
N ASN A 55 0.66 -18.86 7.12
CA ASN A 55 1.18 -19.45 8.35
C ASN A 55 2.57 -20.03 8.11
N THR A 56 3.52 -19.75 9.00
CA THR A 56 4.83 -20.40 8.99
C THR A 56 5.32 -20.61 10.42
N ARG A 57 6.11 -21.66 10.64
CA ARG A 57 6.47 -22.20 11.96
C ARG A 57 7.96 -22.50 12.04
N GLY A 58 8.42 -22.82 13.25
CA GLY A 58 9.79 -23.31 13.47
C GLY A 58 10.84 -22.19 13.54
N PHE A 59 10.47 -21.02 14.06
CA PHE A 59 11.43 -19.95 14.35
C PHE A 59 12.05 -20.18 15.73
N ALA A 60 13.34 -19.86 15.86
CA ALA A 60 14.07 -20.07 17.11
C ALA A 60 13.76 -18.97 18.14
N SER A 61 13.34 -17.78 17.69
CA SER A 61 13.02 -16.64 18.54
C SER A 61 11.83 -15.82 18.03
N ASP A 62 11.25 -15.01 18.92
CA ASP A 62 10.24 -14.01 18.60
C ASP A 62 10.76 -12.99 17.57
N ASP A 63 11.99 -12.51 17.77
CA ASP A 63 12.62 -11.51 16.88
C ASP A 63 12.78 -12.04 15.45
N GLU A 64 13.24 -13.28 15.30
CA GLU A 64 13.39 -13.92 13.99
C GLU A 64 12.03 -14.07 13.28
N ALA A 65 11.01 -14.50 14.04
CA ALA A 65 9.65 -14.64 13.54
C ALA A 65 9.04 -13.28 13.15
N ARG A 66 9.25 -12.23 13.96
CA ARG A 66 8.79 -10.86 13.65
C ARG A 66 9.45 -10.29 12.42
N GLN A 67 10.77 -10.46 12.29
CA GLN A 67 11.51 -10.00 11.14
C GLN A 67 10.99 -10.66 9.86
N PHE A 68 10.87 -12.00 9.85
CA PHE A 68 10.32 -12.73 8.71
C PHE A 68 8.88 -12.31 8.41
N GLY A 69 8.03 -12.19 9.44
CA GLY A 69 6.64 -11.81 9.29
C GLY A 69 6.46 -10.40 8.71
N GLN A 70 7.33 -9.45 9.08
CA GLN A 70 7.32 -8.10 8.52
C GLN A 70 7.78 -8.10 7.05
N GLN A 71 8.82 -8.86 6.72
CA GLN A 71 9.27 -9.03 5.33
C GLN A 71 8.18 -9.67 4.46
N LEU A 72 7.51 -10.72 4.97
CA LEU A 72 6.39 -11.37 4.29
C LEU A 72 5.22 -10.41 4.09
N LYS A 73 4.88 -9.60 5.10
CA LYS A 73 3.83 -8.57 4.99
C LYS A 73 4.15 -7.55 3.91
N THR A 74 5.37 -7.00 3.91
CA THR A 74 5.81 -6.04 2.89
C THR A 74 5.79 -6.66 1.49
N ALA A 75 6.31 -7.89 1.34
CA ALA A 75 6.29 -8.60 0.06
C ALA A 75 4.87 -8.79 -0.46
N LEU A 76 3.92 -9.16 0.42
CA LEU A 76 2.51 -9.31 0.08
C LEU A 76 1.88 -8.00 -0.41
N GLU A 77 2.13 -6.89 0.29
CA GLU A 77 1.59 -5.57 -0.04
C GLU A 77 2.15 -4.98 -1.33
N VAL A 78 3.42 -5.24 -1.64
CA VAL A 78 4.04 -4.85 -2.92
C VAL A 78 3.50 -5.71 -4.06
N SER A 79 3.47 -7.03 -3.86
CA SER A 79 3.01 -7.98 -4.88
C SER A 79 1.54 -7.77 -5.22
N SER A 80 0.70 -7.42 -4.24
CA SER A 80 -0.72 -7.12 -4.47
C SER A 80 -0.94 -5.89 -5.34
N VAL A 81 -0.09 -4.87 -5.18
CA VAL A 81 -0.09 -3.69 -6.04
C VAL A 81 0.35 -4.09 -7.44
N ALA A 82 1.50 -4.75 -7.57
CA ALA A 82 2.04 -5.19 -8.86
C ALA A 82 1.04 -6.03 -9.66
N ALA A 83 0.30 -6.92 -8.99
CA ALA A 83 -0.72 -7.77 -9.59
C ALA A 83 -2.12 -7.15 -9.67
N ARG A 84 -2.32 -5.89 -9.22
CA ARG A 84 -3.62 -5.19 -9.20
C ARG A 84 -4.74 -5.98 -8.49
N VAL A 85 -4.36 -6.69 -7.43
CA VAL A 85 -5.30 -7.50 -6.63
C VAL A 85 -5.91 -6.67 -5.52
N GLY A 86 -5.12 -5.79 -4.89
CA GLY A 86 -5.50 -5.07 -3.67
C GLY A 86 -5.52 -6.00 -2.46
N VAL A 87 -4.79 -5.61 -1.42
CA VAL A 87 -4.74 -6.34 -0.14
C VAL A 87 -4.94 -5.40 1.03
N ASP A 88 -5.58 -5.91 2.07
CA ASP A 88 -5.68 -5.27 3.38
C ASP A 88 -5.07 -6.20 4.44
N THR A 89 -3.88 -5.84 4.89
CA THR A 89 -3.12 -6.55 5.93
C THR A 89 -3.39 -6.00 7.33
N GLY A 90 -4.30 -5.03 7.51
CA GLY A 90 -4.68 -4.51 8.82
C GLY A 90 -3.55 -3.82 9.59
N GLN A 91 -3.89 -3.39 10.81
CA GLN A 91 -3.00 -2.67 11.73
C GLN A 91 -2.45 -3.55 12.86
N ASN A 92 -2.45 -4.88 12.67
CA ASN A 92 -2.06 -5.86 13.68
C ASN A 92 -2.93 -5.78 14.94
N LEU A 93 -4.22 -5.48 14.77
CA LEU A 93 -5.19 -5.34 15.86
C LEU A 93 -6.12 -6.57 15.91
N ALA A 94 -6.61 -6.88 17.12
CA ALA A 94 -7.63 -7.90 17.32
C ALA A 94 -8.96 -7.45 16.69
N THR A 95 -9.49 -8.25 15.78
CA THR A 95 -10.77 -7.98 15.07
C THR A 95 -11.95 -8.75 15.65
N SER A 96 -11.68 -9.81 16.42
CA SER A 96 -12.67 -10.55 17.17
C SER A 96 -12.01 -11.24 18.35
N GLY A 97 -12.64 -11.19 19.52
CA GLY A 97 -12.15 -11.84 20.72
C GLY A 97 -13.28 -12.33 21.60
N LEU A 98 -13.02 -13.44 22.30
CA LEU A 98 -13.91 -13.88 23.38
C LEU A 98 -13.69 -13.01 24.61
N GLY A 99 -14.76 -12.80 25.39
CA GLY A 99 -14.66 -12.13 26.69
C GLY A 99 -13.68 -12.86 27.60
N LYS A 100 -12.96 -12.11 28.44
CA LYS A 100 -11.90 -12.62 29.34
C LYS A 100 -12.34 -13.86 30.14
N ILE A 101 -13.58 -13.84 30.66
CA ILE A 101 -14.18 -14.94 31.42
C ILE A 101 -14.18 -16.26 30.63
N VAL A 102 -14.48 -16.22 29.34
CA VAL A 102 -14.54 -17.42 28.47
C VAL A 102 -13.13 -17.92 28.14
N LYS A 103 -12.17 -16.99 27.92
CA LYS A 103 -10.76 -17.35 27.69
C LYS A 103 -10.14 -18.02 28.92
N ASP A 104 -10.42 -17.49 30.11
CA ASP A 104 -9.90 -18.01 31.38
C ASP A 104 -10.45 -19.41 31.67
N ALA A 105 -11.74 -19.63 31.39
CA ALA A 105 -12.37 -20.96 31.52
C ALA A 105 -11.77 -22.00 30.56
N LEU A 106 -11.48 -21.62 29.31
CA LEU A 106 -10.83 -22.51 28.33
C LEU A 106 -9.35 -22.76 28.65
N ALA A 107 -8.65 -21.77 29.21
CA ALA A 107 -7.28 -21.93 29.69
C ALA A 107 -7.18 -22.92 30.85
N GLN A 108 -8.17 -22.95 31.76
CA GLN A 108 -8.26 -23.96 32.83
C GLN A 108 -8.45 -25.39 32.29
N GLN A 109 -8.97 -25.53 31.07
CA GLN A 109 -9.12 -26.82 30.36
C GLN A 109 -7.91 -27.14 29.47
N GLY A 110 -6.82 -26.37 29.57
CA GLY A 110 -5.59 -26.57 28.80
C GLY A 110 -5.60 -25.93 27.41
N ALA A 111 -6.70 -25.30 26.98
CA ALA A 111 -6.80 -24.68 25.65
C ALA A 111 -6.30 -23.23 25.68
N ARG A 112 -5.42 -22.86 24.74
CA ARG A 112 -4.95 -21.48 24.59
C ARG A 112 -5.72 -20.78 23.48
N VAL A 113 -6.72 -19.98 23.85
CA VAL A 113 -7.51 -19.22 22.88
C VAL A 113 -6.89 -17.85 22.63
N ARG A 114 -6.54 -17.57 21.37
CA ARG A 114 -6.05 -16.26 20.93
C ARG A 114 -7.12 -15.50 20.16
N ASP A 115 -7.05 -14.18 20.25
CA ASP A 115 -7.87 -13.29 19.44
C ASP A 115 -7.49 -13.37 17.97
N ASN A 116 -8.45 -13.09 17.10
CA ASN A 116 -8.21 -13.07 15.68
C ASN A 116 -7.60 -11.73 15.28
N ILE A 117 -6.28 -11.69 15.17
CA ILE A 117 -5.56 -10.50 14.71
C ILE A 117 -5.72 -10.37 13.19
N HIS A 118 -6.05 -9.17 12.73
CA HIS A 118 -5.96 -8.76 11.32
C HIS A 118 -4.60 -8.10 11.10
N GLY A 119 -3.76 -8.80 10.35
CA GLY A 119 -2.35 -8.50 10.16
C GLY A 119 -1.44 -9.55 10.77
N LEU A 120 -0.24 -9.10 11.13
CA LEU A 120 0.85 -9.91 11.62
C LEU A 120 0.64 -10.25 13.10
N ASP A 121 0.55 -11.54 13.40
CA ASP A 121 0.59 -12.10 14.75
C ASP A 121 1.80 -13.03 14.86
N VAL A 122 2.60 -12.85 15.91
CA VAL A 122 3.76 -13.68 16.23
C VAL A 122 3.61 -14.19 17.65
N PHE A 123 3.69 -15.50 17.81
CA PHE A 123 3.43 -16.16 19.09
C PHE A 123 4.15 -17.51 19.23
N PRO A 124 4.35 -17.99 20.48
CA PRO A 124 4.88 -19.32 20.75
C PRO A 124 4.07 -20.43 20.08
N ASP A 125 4.75 -21.33 19.39
CA ASP A 125 4.18 -22.45 18.66
C ASP A 125 3.79 -23.58 19.62
N HIS A 126 2.56 -23.52 20.14
CA HIS A 126 2.01 -24.58 20.99
C HIS A 126 0.87 -25.35 20.28
N PRO A 127 0.81 -26.68 20.42
CA PRO A 127 -0.20 -27.53 19.79
C PRO A 127 -1.63 -27.18 20.22
N ASP A 128 -1.80 -26.64 21.43
CA ASP A 128 -3.11 -26.31 22.02
C ASP A 128 -3.60 -24.89 21.72
N THR A 129 -2.90 -24.16 20.85
CA THR A 129 -3.34 -22.82 20.43
C THR A 129 -4.53 -22.93 19.47
N ARG A 130 -5.63 -22.24 19.78
CA ARG A 130 -6.87 -22.15 18.97
C ARG A 130 -7.19 -20.67 18.70
N ILE A 131 -7.65 -20.36 17.48
CA ILE A 131 -7.98 -18.99 17.05
C ILE A 131 -9.47 -18.98 16.68
N PHE A 132 -10.22 -18.01 17.23
CA PHE A 132 -11.67 -17.88 16.99
C PHE A 132 -11.96 -17.10 15.69
N ASN A 133 -12.98 -17.47 14.90
CA ASN A 133 -13.30 -16.80 13.63
C ASN A 133 -14.80 -16.80 13.28
N LEU A 134 -15.31 -15.73 12.63
CA LEU A 134 -16.68 -15.56 12.14
C LEU A 134 -16.67 -14.77 10.80
N SER A 135 -17.37 -15.20 9.74
CA SER A 135 -17.34 -14.51 8.42
C SER A 135 -18.57 -14.77 7.52
N ALA A 136 -18.89 -13.84 6.59
CA ALA A 136 -19.88 -13.94 5.50
C ALA A 136 -19.37 -13.23 4.21
N THR A 137 -19.70 -13.70 2.98
CA THR A 137 -19.06 -13.22 1.72
C THR A 137 -19.89 -13.36 0.41
N GLY A 138 -19.67 -12.46 -0.59
CA GLY A 138 -20.09 -12.51 -2.02
C GLY A 138 -18.87 -12.66 -2.99
N ILE A 139 -19.00 -12.67 -4.34
CA ILE A 139 -17.94 -13.27 -5.25
C ILE A 139 -17.62 -12.56 -6.60
N VAL A 140 -16.31 -12.32 -6.89
CA VAL A 140 -15.61 -12.22 -8.22
C VAL A 140 -14.12 -12.69 -8.07
N HIS A 141 -13.47 -13.30 -9.09
CA HIS A 141 -12.11 -13.92 -9.01
C HIS A 141 -11.00 -13.26 -9.88
N ALA A 142 -9.73 -13.46 -9.51
CA ALA A 142 -8.47 -13.06 -10.19
C ALA A 142 -7.46 -14.24 -10.31
N ALA A 143 -6.47 -14.11 -11.22
CA ALA A 143 -5.45 -15.14 -11.46
C ALA A 143 -4.29 -15.10 -10.43
N PRO A 144 -3.83 -16.24 -9.87
CA PRO A 144 -2.90 -16.29 -8.73
C PRO A 144 -1.41 -16.10 -9.06
N ASP A 145 -0.96 -16.50 -10.25
CA ASP A 145 0.48 -16.77 -10.48
C ASP A 145 1.40 -15.54 -10.39
N PRO A 146 1.07 -14.35 -10.93
CA PRO A 146 1.92 -13.16 -10.77
C PRO A 146 1.98 -12.67 -9.31
N PHE A 147 0.90 -12.86 -8.56
CA PHE A 147 0.79 -12.36 -7.18
C PHE A 147 1.62 -13.17 -6.19
N LEU A 148 1.66 -14.50 -6.33
CA LEU A 148 2.36 -15.38 -5.38
C LEU A 148 3.84 -15.60 -5.72
N SER A 149 4.21 -15.49 -7.00
CA SER A 149 5.60 -15.73 -7.44
C SER A 149 6.58 -14.64 -7.00
N ASP A 150 6.12 -13.40 -6.85
CA ASP A 150 6.98 -12.27 -6.44
C ASP A 150 7.35 -12.28 -4.96
N LEU A 151 6.58 -12.99 -4.12
CA LEU A 151 6.75 -12.98 -2.67
C LEU A 151 8.13 -13.47 -2.25
N ASP A 152 8.56 -14.61 -2.78
CA ASP A 152 9.83 -15.24 -2.43
C ASP A 152 11.03 -14.35 -2.81
N GLU A 153 10.96 -13.71 -3.98
CA GLU A 153 12.00 -12.78 -4.43
C GLU A 153 12.08 -11.53 -3.56
N ILE A 154 10.94 -10.89 -3.26
CA ILE A 154 10.93 -9.67 -2.44
C ILE A 154 11.40 -9.97 -1.01
N VAL A 155 10.95 -11.08 -0.39
CA VAL A 155 11.41 -11.45 0.96
C VAL A 155 12.92 -11.71 0.97
N ARG A 156 13.48 -12.35 -0.07
CA ARG A 156 14.92 -12.60 -0.18
C ARG A 156 15.77 -11.32 -0.24
N THR A 157 15.21 -10.20 -0.70
CA THR A 157 15.94 -8.92 -0.66
C THR A 157 16.21 -8.46 0.77
N GLY A 158 15.41 -8.91 1.73
CA GLY A 158 15.45 -8.44 3.12
C GLY A 158 15.12 -6.95 3.27
N ALA A 159 14.59 -6.30 2.23
CA ALA A 159 14.32 -4.87 2.22
C ALA A 159 13.29 -4.48 3.28
N VAL A 160 13.59 -3.40 4.01
CA VAL A 160 12.67 -2.76 4.94
C VAL A 160 12.37 -1.38 4.37
N PRO A 161 11.17 -1.15 3.82
CA PRO A 161 10.82 0.14 3.26
C PRO A 161 10.76 1.21 4.34
N SER A 162 11.05 2.44 3.94
CA SER A 162 10.80 3.62 4.74
C SER A 162 9.31 3.78 5.05
N PRO A 163 8.95 4.44 6.17
CA PRO A 163 7.53 4.69 6.51
C PRO A 163 6.75 5.34 5.35
N ARG A 164 7.43 6.21 4.60
CA ARG A 164 6.87 6.87 3.43
C ARG A 164 6.47 5.87 2.34
N ILE A 165 7.35 4.94 1.98
CA ILE A 165 7.04 3.93 0.96
C ILE A 165 5.94 2.99 1.47
N THR A 166 5.96 2.63 2.75
CA THR A 166 4.88 1.86 3.38
C THR A 166 3.52 2.54 3.26
N ASP A 167 3.43 3.83 3.61
CA ASP A 167 2.17 4.59 3.55
C ASP A 167 1.64 4.70 2.12
N VAL A 168 2.54 4.89 1.16
CA VAL A 168 2.21 5.01 -0.25
C VAL A 168 1.69 3.68 -0.81
N ILE A 169 2.35 2.55 -0.50
CA ILE A 169 1.88 1.20 -0.85
C ILE A 169 0.50 0.93 -0.23
N LEU A 170 0.30 1.35 1.03
CA LEU A 170 -0.98 1.21 1.73
C LEU A 170 -2.10 1.99 1.02
N LEU A 171 -1.86 3.25 0.67
CA LEU A 171 -2.84 4.09 -0.02
C LEU A 171 -3.23 3.51 -1.38
N LEU A 172 -2.28 2.96 -2.15
CA LEU A 172 -2.62 2.35 -3.43
C LEU A 172 -3.35 1.01 -3.27
N ASN A 173 -3.01 0.20 -2.26
CA ASN A 173 -3.81 -0.96 -1.91
C ASN A 173 -5.23 -0.56 -1.52
N TYR A 174 -5.42 0.52 -0.75
CA TYR A 174 -6.74 1.05 -0.48
C TYR A 174 -7.47 1.48 -1.74
N ALA A 175 -6.80 2.14 -2.70
CA ALA A 175 -7.41 2.44 -3.99
C ALA A 175 -7.91 1.17 -4.69
N LEU A 176 -7.09 0.12 -4.76
CA LEU A 176 -7.46 -1.15 -5.38
C LEU A 176 -8.60 -1.88 -4.65
N MET A 177 -8.74 -1.68 -3.33
CA MET A 177 -9.79 -2.26 -2.50
C MET A 177 -11.13 -1.52 -2.57
N ARG A 178 -11.22 -0.35 -3.22
CA ARG A 178 -12.50 0.39 -3.32
C ARG A 178 -13.33 -0.10 -4.51
N PRO A 179 -14.62 -0.41 -4.31
CA PRO A 179 -15.52 -0.62 -5.44
C PRO A 179 -15.91 0.69 -6.14
N GLU A 180 -15.88 1.83 -5.44
CA GLU A 180 -16.28 3.13 -6.01
C GLU A 180 -15.14 3.78 -6.82
N PRO A 181 -15.31 4.03 -8.14
CA PRO A 181 -14.25 4.58 -9.00
C PRO A 181 -13.66 5.91 -8.51
N VAL A 182 -14.51 6.81 -8.00
CA VAL A 182 -14.09 8.10 -7.44
C VAL A 182 -13.12 7.92 -6.27
N ALA A 183 -13.40 6.95 -5.39
CA ALA A 183 -12.53 6.66 -4.26
C ALA A 183 -11.20 6.06 -4.74
N GLN A 184 -11.21 5.18 -5.76
CA GLN A 184 -9.99 4.67 -6.39
C GLN A 184 -9.10 5.81 -6.89
N ILE A 185 -9.69 6.78 -7.62
CA ILE A 185 -8.98 7.95 -8.17
C ILE A 185 -8.35 8.76 -7.04
N VAL A 186 -9.12 9.11 -6.02
CA VAL A 186 -8.64 9.96 -4.90
C VAL A 186 -7.48 9.28 -4.16
N PHE A 187 -7.62 8.01 -3.79
CA PHE A 187 -6.56 7.29 -3.06
C PHE A 187 -5.29 7.11 -3.92
N ALA A 188 -5.44 6.74 -5.19
CA ALA A 188 -4.30 6.53 -6.09
C ALA A 188 -3.52 7.83 -6.36
N VAL A 189 -4.22 8.94 -6.65
CA VAL A 189 -3.58 10.25 -6.84
C VAL A 189 -2.91 10.72 -5.56
N SER A 190 -3.57 10.58 -4.41
CA SER A 190 -2.99 10.97 -3.11
C SER A 190 -1.70 10.22 -2.80
N ALA A 191 -1.60 8.95 -3.18
CA ALA A 191 -0.39 8.14 -3.02
C ALA A 191 0.80 8.70 -3.83
N VAL A 192 0.57 9.20 -5.05
CA VAL A 192 1.63 9.80 -5.88
C VAL A 192 1.93 11.23 -5.44
N GLU A 193 0.92 12.00 -5.03
CA GLU A 193 1.11 13.35 -4.51
C GLU A 193 1.99 13.37 -3.26
N SER A 194 1.82 12.43 -2.33
CA SER A 194 2.68 12.32 -1.14
C SER A 194 4.14 11.96 -1.50
N LEU A 195 4.37 11.23 -2.59
CA LEU A 195 5.71 11.03 -3.15
C LEU A 195 6.32 12.32 -3.75
N GLY A 196 5.50 13.28 -4.16
CA GLY A 196 5.93 14.57 -4.69
C GLY A 196 6.11 15.67 -3.64
N GLN A 197 5.61 15.49 -2.41
CA GLN A 197 5.60 16.54 -1.37
C GLN A 197 6.96 16.85 -0.74
N ASP A 198 7.91 15.91 -0.77
CA ASP A 198 9.27 16.13 -0.23
C ASP A 198 10.15 16.98 -1.16
N GLU A 199 9.67 17.27 -2.37
CA GLU A 199 10.38 18.13 -3.29
C GLU A 199 10.42 19.56 -2.74
N SER A 200 11.60 20.17 -2.79
CA SER A 200 11.78 21.55 -2.36
C SER A 200 12.54 22.35 -3.41
N TRP A 201 12.35 23.67 -3.41
CA TRP A 201 13.15 24.55 -4.25
C TRP A 201 14.65 24.36 -3.98
N SER A 202 15.44 24.24 -5.05
CA SER A 202 16.90 24.20 -4.94
C SER A 202 17.42 25.52 -4.34
N LYS A 203 18.69 25.54 -3.90
CA LYS A 203 19.32 26.75 -3.37
C LYS A 203 19.27 27.90 -4.39
N ASP A 204 19.57 27.59 -5.65
CA ASP A 204 19.60 28.57 -6.73
C ASP A 204 18.19 29.06 -7.09
N GLN A 205 17.19 28.18 -7.11
CA GLN A 205 15.79 28.58 -7.32
C GLN A 205 15.28 29.47 -6.20
N LYS A 206 15.63 29.16 -4.94
CA LYS A 206 15.30 30.03 -3.79
C LYS A 206 15.96 31.39 -3.92
N GLN A 207 17.21 31.43 -4.40
CA GLN A 207 17.94 32.67 -4.62
C GLN A 207 17.28 33.51 -5.72
N LEU A 208 16.96 32.90 -6.87
CA LEU A 208 16.26 33.57 -7.97
C LEU A 208 14.90 34.14 -7.53
N LEU A 209 14.12 33.38 -6.77
CA LEU A 209 12.83 33.85 -6.24
C LEU A 209 12.99 35.04 -5.29
N ARG A 210 14.07 35.11 -4.50
CA ARG A 210 14.36 36.29 -3.66
C ARG A 210 14.71 37.51 -4.50
N GLU A 211 15.55 37.33 -5.52
CA GLU A 211 15.95 38.40 -6.44
C GLU A 211 14.73 38.98 -7.17
N LEU A 212 13.82 38.11 -7.64
CA LEU A 212 12.56 38.52 -8.26
C LEU A 212 11.63 39.27 -7.29
N ALA A 213 11.54 38.84 -6.03
CA ALA A 213 10.75 39.53 -5.03
C ALA A 213 11.31 40.94 -4.75
N THR A 214 12.63 41.08 -4.61
CA THR A 214 13.29 42.39 -4.45
C THR A 214 13.09 43.29 -5.66
N ALA A 215 13.19 42.73 -6.88
CA ALA A 215 12.94 43.49 -8.10
C ALA A 215 11.48 43.98 -8.21
N ALA A 216 10.51 43.19 -7.74
CA ALA A 216 9.11 43.59 -7.71
C ALA A 216 8.85 44.80 -6.78
N GLU A 217 9.47 44.83 -5.59
CA GLU A 217 9.35 45.97 -4.65
C GLU A 217 9.92 47.27 -5.22
N GLN A 218 11.03 47.16 -5.96
CA GLN A 218 11.76 48.28 -6.55
C GLN A 218 11.23 48.71 -7.92
N SER A 219 10.19 48.04 -8.43
CA SER A 219 9.63 48.34 -9.75
C SER A 219 9.06 49.76 -9.81
N ALA A 220 9.17 50.39 -10.98
CA ALA A 220 8.51 51.68 -11.25
C ALA A 220 7.02 51.51 -11.62
N THR A 221 6.51 50.28 -11.71
CA THR A 221 5.13 49.96 -12.11
C THR A 221 4.27 49.63 -10.91
N GLY A 222 3.07 50.20 -10.86
CA GLY A 222 2.10 49.99 -9.78
C GLY A 222 2.37 50.86 -8.56
N THR A 223 1.41 50.87 -7.64
CA THR A 223 1.49 51.53 -6.33
C THR A 223 2.39 50.74 -5.37
N ASP A 224 2.85 51.38 -4.29
CA ASP A 224 3.67 50.73 -3.27
C ASP A 224 2.98 49.48 -2.68
N ALA A 225 1.66 49.54 -2.51
CA ALA A 225 0.85 48.42 -2.02
C ALA A 225 0.82 47.26 -3.02
N GLU A 226 0.58 47.51 -4.31
CA GLU A 226 0.58 46.48 -5.35
C GLU A 226 1.96 45.81 -5.50
N ARG A 227 3.04 46.61 -5.44
CA ARG A 227 4.41 46.08 -5.50
C ARG A 227 4.72 45.18 -4.31
N GLN A 228 4.30 45.58 -3.11
CA GLN A 228 4.46 44.75 -1.91
C GLN A 228 3.64 43.45 -2.00
N GLU A 229 2.40 43.52 -2.49
CA GLU A 229 1.54 42.34 -2.66
C GLU A 229 2.18 41.32 -3.61
N VAL A 230 2.72 41.77 -4.75
CA VAL A 230 3.42 40.90 -5.71
C VAL A 230 4.68 40.31 -5.10
N ALA A 231 5.51 41.12 -4.44
CA ALA A 231 6.73 40.64 -3.79
C ALA A 231 6.43 39.58 -2.72
N ASP A 232 5.38 39.81 -1.93
CA ASP A 232 4.92 38.87 -0.90
C ASP A 232 4.35 37.59 -1.52
N ALA A 233 3.64 37.67 -2.64
CA ALA A 233 3.17 36.48 -3.37
C ALA A 233 4.35 35.62 -3.88
N ILE A 234 5.40 36.25 -4.40
CA ILE A 234 6.64 35.56 -4.81
C ILE A 234 7.33 34.92 -3.61
N ARG A 235 7.46 35.65 -2.49
CA ARG A 235 8.08 35.11 -1.25
C ARG A 235 7.29 33.97 -0.65
N LYS A 236 5.95 34.07 -0.59
CA LYS A 236 5.09 32.97 -0.11
C LYS A 236 5.28 31.71 -0.96
N SER A 237 5.56 31.87 -2.26
CA SER A 237 5.85 30.76 -3.19
C SER A 237 7.20 30.06 -2.91
N LEU A 238 8.13 30.66 -2.13
CA LEU A 238 9.36 30.00 -1.65
C LEU A 238 9.09 28.80 -0.75
N HIS A 239 7.92 28.76 -0.10
CA HIS A 239 7.64 27.78 0.94
C HIS A 239 6.98 26.51 0.41
N ARG A 240 6.35 26.53 -0.77
CA ARG A 240 5.60 25.37 -1.28
C ARG A 240 5.70 25.26 -2.80
N LEU A 241 6.19 24.10 -3.26
CA LEU A 241 5.87 23.64 -4.61
C LEU A 241 4.39 23.24 -4.65
N THR A 242 3.74 23.46 -5.79
CA THR A 242 2.42 22.87 -6.03
C THR A 242 2.53 21.35 -6.11
N LEU A 243 1.46 20.61 -5.76
CA LEU A 243 1.44 19.15 -5.83
C LEU A 243 1.80 18.64 -7.24
N ARG A 244 1.25 19.28 -8.27
CA ARG A 244 1.58 19.03 -9.68
C ARG A 244 3.08 19.19 -9.97
N GLN A 245 3.71 20.27 -9.51
CA GLN A 245 5.15 20.48 -9.69
C GLN A 245 5.98 19.45 -8.92
N GLY A 246 5.57 19.10 -7.71
CA GLY A 246 6.19 18.03 -6.92
C GLY A 246 6.20 16.70 -7.67
N VAL A 247 5.05 16.31 -8.24
CA VAL A 247 4.96 15.07 -9.03
C VAL A 247 5.79 15.16 -10.33
N PHE A 248 5.85 16.30 -11.00
CA PHE A 248 6.71 16.45 -12.19
C PHE A 248 8.19 16.24 -11.87
N ARG A 249 8.67 16.76 -10.74
CA ARG A 249 10.05 16.54 -10.27
C ARG A 249 10.28 15.09 -9.86
N LEU A 250 9.30 14.47 -9.21
CA LEU A 250 9.32 13.04 -8.92
C LEU A 250 9.48 12.23 -10.21
N LEU A 251 8.69 12.53 -11.26
CA LEU A 251 8.78 11.86 -12.56
C LEU A 251 10.16 12.05 -13.20
N ASP A 252 10.76 13.23 -13.11
CA ASP A 252 12.13 13.46 -13.59
C ASP A 252 13.15 12.60 -12.84
N ARG A 253 13.05 12.57 -11.50
CA ARG A 253 13.94 11.79 -10.62
C ARG A 253 13.83 10.28 -10.86
N LEU A 254 12.65 9.79 -11.20
CA LEU A 254 12.41 8.37 -11.50
C LEU A 254 12.72 7.99 -12.96
N GLY A 255 13.08 8.95 -13.82
CA GLY A 255 13.28 8.69 -15.26
C GLY A 255 11.98 8.34 -16.00
N LEU A 256 10.86 8.95 -15.59
CA LEU A 256 9.52 8.72 -16.11
C LEU A 256 8.95 9.98 -16.80
N GLN A 257 9.78 10.78 -17.46
CA GLN A 257 9.39 12.06 -18.06
C GLN A 257 8.28 11.91 -19.11
N GLN A 258 8.25 10.79 -19.82
CA GLN A 258 7.21 10.44 -20.79
C GLN A 258 5.79 10.40 -20.19
N LEU A 259 5.68 10.17 -18.87
CA LEU A 259 4.39 10.10 -18.18
C LEU A 259 3.82 11.47 -17.80
N LYS A 260 4.59 12.56 -17.95
CA LYS A 260 4.16 13.91 -17.53
C LYS A 260 2.87 14.36 -18.21
N GLN A 261 2.73 14.11 -19.51
CA GLN A 261 1.52 14.49 -20.26
C GLN A 261 0.29 13.69 -19.79
N ALA A 262 0.46 12.38 -19.60
CA ALA A 262 -0.61 11.52 -19.09
C ALA A 262 -1.02 11.91 -17.67
N TRP A 263 -0.05 12.21 -16.80
CA TRP A 263 -0.30 12.74 -15.46
C TRP A 263 -1.08 14.05 -15.50
N ASP A 264 -0.67 14.99 -16.35
CA ASP A 264 -1.29 16.31 -16.41
C ASP A 264 -2.75 16.26 -16.86
N ALA A 265 -3.03 15.47 -17.91
CA ALA A 265 -4.40 15.24 -18.38
C ALA A 265 -5.27 14.65 -17.28
N LEU A 266 -4.76 13.62 -16.60
CA LEU A 266 -5.50 12.92 -15.54
C LEU A 266 -5.70 13.79 -14.29
N TYR A 267 -4.70 14.60 -13.94
CA TYR A 267 -4.79 15.56 -12.84
C TYR A 267 -5.83 16.65 -13.12
N ALA A 268 -5.94 17.12 -14.37
CA ALA A 268 -6.99 18.05 -14.79
C ALA A 268 -8.39 17.41 -14.70
N GLU A 269 -8.56 16.17 -15.18
CA GLU A 269 -9.81 15.41 -15.04
C GLU A 269 -10.21 15.24 -13.56
N ARG A 270 -9.27 14.86 -12.70
CA ARG A 270 -9.48 14.75 -11.24
C ARG A 270 -9.85 16.10 -10.61
N SER A 271 -9.20 17.18 -11.01
CA SER A 271 -9.52 18.52 -10.47
C SER A 271 -10.96 18.92 -10.80
N THR A 272 -11.41 18.64 -12.02
CA THR A 272 -12.82 18.84 -12.43
C THR A 272 -13.77 17.97 -11.62
N LEU A 273 -13.41 16.72 -11.35
CA LEU A 273 -14.23 15.78 -10.58
C LEU A 273 -14.35 16.16 -9.09
N VAL A 274 -13.28 16.69 -8.49
CA VAL A 274 -13.25 17.03 -7.06
C VAL A 274 -13.71 18.46 -6.77
N HIS A 275 -13.42 19.40 -7.68
CA HIS A 275 -13.68 20.83 -7.47
C HIS A 275 -14.68 21.44 -8.47
N GLY A 276 -14.87 20.81 -9.63
CA GLY A 276 -15.59 21.41 -10.76
C GLY A 276 -17.10 21.23 -10.69
N LEU A 277 -17.60 20.03 -10.40
CA LEU A 277 -19.01 19.68 -10.27
C LEU A 277 -19.06 18.39 -9.43
N ALA A 278 -19.95 18.29 -8.44
CA ALA A 278 -20.15 17.03 -7.71
C ALA A 278 -20.30 15.87 -8.71
N PRO A 279 -19.78 14.66 -8.40
CA PRO A 279 -19.87 13.51 -9.30
C PRO A 279 -21.29 13.40 -9.85
N GLN A 280 -21.42 13.47 -11.17
CA GLN A 280 -22.73 13.52 -11.79
C GLN A 280 -23.41 12.16 -11.62
N PRO A 281 -24.64 12.10 -11.07
CA PRO A 281 -25.35 10.84 -10.94
C PRO A 281 -25.44 10.13 -12.29
N GLY A 282 -24.96 8.89 -12.35
CA GLY A 282 -24.98 8.06 -13.57
C GLY A 282 -23.78 8.24 -14.52
N ALA A 283 -22.83 9.13 -14.22
CA ALA A 283 -21.58 9.20 -14.97
C ALA A 283 -20.68 8.00 -14.65
N ASP A 284 -20.16 7.34 -15.69
CA ASP A 284 -19.23 6.23 -15.55
C ASP A 284 -17.79 6.76 -15.42
N TYR A 285 -17.22 6.61 -14.23
CA TYR A 285 -15.83 6.96 -13.93
C TYR A 285 -14.90 5.75 -13.95
N GLY A 286 -15.39 4.57 -14.37
CA GLY A 286 -14.63 3.32 -14.37
C GLY A 286 -13.37 3.40 -15.22
N ASP A 287 -13.45 3.98 -16.42
CA ASP A 287 -12.29 4.20 -17.29
C ASP A 287 -11.26 5.14 -16.66
N LEU A 288 -11.71 6.30 -16.15
CA LEU A 288 -10.82 7.25 -15.48
C LEU A 288 -10.14 6.61 -14.26
N ALA A 289 -10.88 5.84 -13.46
CA ALA A 289 -10.31 5.11 -12.32
C ALA A 289 -9.28 4.07 -12.76
N HIS A 290 -9.57 3.31 -13.82
CA HIS A 290 -8.63 2.37 -14.40
C HIS A 290 -7.34 3.05 -14.86
N ARG A 291 -7.43 4.11 -15.66
CA ARG A 291 -6.28 4.92 -16.12
C ARG A 291 -5.50 5.50 -14.92
N THR A 292 -6.21 5.97 -13.90
CA THR A 292 -5.61 6.57 -12.69
C THR A 292 -4.81 5.56 -11.89
N VAL A 293 -5.43 4.46 -11.50
CA VAL A 293 -4.77 3.37 -10.77
C VAL A 293 -3.60 2.84 -11.60
N SER A 294 -3.76 2.78 -12.92
CA SER A 294 -2.69 2.34 -13.81
C SER A 294 -1.46 3.24 -13.74
N LEU A 295 -1.65 4.53 -14.04
CA LEU A 295 -0.56 5.50 -14.04
C LEU A 295 0.09 5.61 -12.67
N CYS A 296 -0.71 5.67 -11.60
CA CYS A 296 -0.21 5.79 -10.24
C CYS A 296 0.56 4.54 -9.79
N GLY A 297 0.09 3.34 -10.17
CA GLY A 297 0.79 2.09 -9.88
C GLY A 297 2.15 2.02 -10.55
N GLN A 298 2.27 2.46 -11.80
CA GLN A 298 3.56 2.55 -12.49
C GLN A 298 4.55 3.49 -11.78
N ILE A 299 4.11 4.69 -11.40
CA ILE A 299 4.97 5.68 -10.72
C ILE A 299 5.40 5.16 -9.35
N LEU A 300 4.45 4.61 -8.59
CA LEU A 300 4.69 4.10 -7.24
C LEU A 300 5.65 2.93 -7.25
N LEU A 301 5.42 1.91 -8.07
CA LEU A 301 6.29 0.73 -8.11
C LEU A 301 7.71 1.11 -8.54
N LYS A 302 7.85 2.10 -9.43
CA LYS A 302 9.17 2.65 -9.77
C LYS A 302 9.84 3.37 -8.59
N ALA A 303 9.08 4.11 -7.80
CA ALA A 303 9.59 4.74 -6.57
C ALA A 303 9.96 3.70 -5.51
N ALA A 304 9.12 2.69 -5.30
CA ALA A 304 9.35 1.59 -4.37
C ALA A 304 10.58 0.76 -4.75
N ALA A 305 10.86 0.59 -6.05
CA ALA A 305 12.03 -0.13 -6.53
C ALA A 305 13.38 0.46 -6.10
N ALA A 306 13.40 1.74 -5.68
CA ALA A 306 14.60 2.35 -5.10
C ALA A 306 14.97 1.79 -3.72
N GLU A 307 13.98 1.26 -2.98
CA GLU A 307 14.15 0.70 -1.62
C GLU A 307 13.90 -0.81 -1.58
N ILE A 308 13.02 -1.32 -2.44
CA ILE A 308 12.61 -2.72 -2.54
C ILE A 308 12.97 -3.22 -3.94
N PRO A 309 14.15 -3.83 -4.14
CA PRO A 309 14.54 -4.36 -5.44
C PRO A 309 13.45 -5.30 -6.01
N GLN A 310 13.25 -5.25 -7.33
CA GLN A 310 12.23 -6.01 -8.08
C GLN A 310 10.77 -5.51 -7.94
N ALA A 311 10.48 -4.48 -7.14
CA ALA A 311 9.12 -3.95 -7.04
C ALA A 311 8.54 -3.47 -8.39
N ASP A 312 9.37 -3.00 -9.34
CA ASP A 312 8.93 -2.52 -10.65
C ASP A 312 8.93 -3.58 -11.76
N ARG A 313 9.25 -4.84 -11.46
CA ARG A 313 9.48 -5.90 -12.47
C ARG A 313 8.29 -6.11 -13.41
N HIS A 314 7.06 -6.03 -12.90
CA HIS A 314 5.83 -6.25 -13.68
C HIS A 314 5.15 -4.98 -14.14
N VAL A 315 5.75 -3.81 -13.89
CA VAL A 315 5.16 -2.51 -14.24
C VAL A 315 4.79 -2.48 -15.72
N THR A 316 5.71 -2.81 -16.62
CA THR A 316 5.44 -2.77 -18.07
C THR A 316 4.40 -3.79 -18.51
N ARG A 317 4.26 -4.93 -17.82
CA ARG A 317 3.31 -5.99 -18.20
C ARG A 317 1.89 -5.72 -17.71
N MET A 318 1.77 -5.19 -16.49
CA MET A 318 0.48 -5.01 -15.82
C MET A 318 -0.08 -3.61 -16.02
N TYR A 319 0.77 -2.65 -16.43
CA TYR A 319 0.41 -1.23 -16.53
C TYR A 319 0.63 -0.61 -17.91
N ALA A 320 1.06 -1.39 -18.91
CA ALA A 320 0.95 -0.96 -20.30
C ALA A 320 -0.52 -1.04 -20.73
N GLY A 321 -1.16 0.13 -20.80
CA GLY A 321 -2.42 0.38 -21.48
C GLY A 321 -2.18 1.37 -22.60
#